data_AF-A0A7V7DS31-F1
#
_entry.id   AF-A0A7V7DS31-F1
#
_cell.length_a   1.000
_cell.length_b   1.000
_cell.length_c   1.000
_cell.angle_alpha   90.00
_cell.angle_beta   90.00
_cell.angle_gamma   90.00
#
_symmetry.space_group_name_H-M   'P 1'
#
loop_
_entity.id
_entity.type
_entity.pdbx_description
1 polymer ?
#
loop_
_entity_poly.entity_id
_entity_poly.type
_entity_poly.pdbx_seq_one_letter_code
_entity_poly.pdbx_strand_id
1 'polypeptide(L)'
;MLLIIPGKLGLVGYWDAVAFDEFAGKKKRPNKALVDIMKNYMANKSFSRGIETLGAEASMVFVGNTQHTLPYMLKHADLFDDLPEAYHDSAFLDRIHFYIPGWEVGIIRGEMFSEGYGFVVDYLAEILRSLRNHDFSQRYAEHFELLSDISTRDRDSVNKTFSGLMKILFPHKEATESEIEEILRFAIEGRKRIKDQLLRIDQTYEPVRFGYTRVGQKEPTLVQTIEERQYPQHYHQDRPGEMEEEESPNIQEKEGLSNDSPSKPRSLGEQHLVFQENQRGVSYDDLFGSYLKGAGKITITDPYIRLFYQARNLMEFLETVAKLKSDDEEIEVHLLTVEDEFKGDQQKEYLIQMQESIWGAGIRLDWEFDETNALHARHIITDTGWKIMLDRGLDIFQHYDMNQTLC
;
A
#
# COMPACT_ATOMS: atom_id res chain seq x y z
N MET A 1 -1.97 10.42 -35.31
CA MET A 1 -0.56 10.03 -35.05
C MET A 1 -0.47 8.73 -34.26
N LEU A 2 -1.26 8.58 -33.20
CA LEU A 2 -1.18 7.48 -32.23
C LEU A 2 -1.61 6.10 -32.80
N LEU A 3 -2.77 6.05 -33.44
CA LEU A 3 -3.28 4.83 -34.08
C LEU A 3 -3.10 4.86 -35.61
N ILE A 4 -3.14 6.06 -36.20
CA ILE A 4 -3.03 6.24 -37.65
C ILE A 4 -2.18 7.48 -37.95
N ILE A 5 -1.24 7.35 -38.89
CA ILE A 5 -0.55 8.45 -39.58
C ILE A 5 -0.96 8.35 -41.06
N PRO A 6 -1.21 9.46 -41.79
CA PRO A 6 -1.47 9.40 -43.23
C PRO A 6 -0.34 8.63 -43.94
N GLY A 7 -0.65 7.43 -44.43
CA GLY A 7 0.27 6.54 -45.15
C GLY A 7 1.11 5.54 -44.33
N LYS A 8 1.03 5.50 -42.99
CA LYS A 8 1.78 4.53 -42.14
C LYS A 8 0.94 3.97 -40.98
N LEU A 9 1.36 2.84 -40.39
CA LEU A 9 0.85 2.40 -39.08
C LEU A 9 1.07 3.52 -38.05
N GLY A 10 0.17 3.69 -37.08
CA GLY A 10 0.42 4.57 -35.93
C GLY A 10 1.50 4.01 -35.01
N LEU A 11 1.78 4.72 -33.91
CA LEU A 11 2.77 4.31 -32.90
C LEU A 11 2.51 2.89 -32.36
N VAL A 12 1.25 2.48 -32.22
CA VAL A 12 0.87 1.12 -31.76
C VAL A 12 1.37 0.00 -32.68
N GLY A 13 1.71 0.31 -33.92
CA GLY A 13 2.27 -0.66 -34.87
C GLY A 13 3.78 -0.84 -34.81
N TYR A 14 4.48 0.06 -34.14
CA TYR A 14 5.94 0.11 -34.11
C TYR A 14 6.53 -0.16 -32.72
N TRP A 15 5.75 0.06 -31.67
CA TRP A 15 6.22 0.01 -30.28
C TRP A 15 5.48 -1.06 -29.47
N ASP A 16 6.19 -1.70 -28.53
CA ASP A 16 5.61 -2.71 -27.63
C ASP A 16 4.74 -2.09 -26.52
N ALA A 17 4.97 -0.82 -26.21
CA ALA A 17 4.22 -0.04 -25.23
C ALA A 17 4.10 1.42 -25.67
N VAL A 18 2.93 2.03 -25.44
CA VAL A 18 2.64 3.44 -25.72
C VAL A 18 2.10 4.07 -24.44
N ALA A 19 2.85 5.03 -23.90
CA ALA A 19 2.48 5.76 -22.70
C ALA A 19 1.87 7.12 -23.04
N PHE A 20 0.80 7.47 -22.33
CA PHE A 20 0.18 8.79 -22.33
C PHE A 20 0.55 9.46 -21.01
N ASP A 21 1.52 10.35 -21.09
CA ASP A 21 1.87 11.19 -19.94
C ASP A 21 0.89 12.35 -19.79
N GLU A 22 0.76 12.86 -18.56
CA GLU A 22 -0.20 13.89 -18.16
C GLU A 22 -1.63 13.59 -18.66
N PHE A 23 -2.07 12.34 -18.61
CA PHE A 23 -3.37 11.93 -19.13
C PHE A 23 -4.54 12.60 -18.39
N ALA A 24 -4.31 13.00 -17.13
CA ALA A 24 -5.27 13.74 -16.31
C ALA A 24 -5.59 15.14 -16.88
N GLY A 25 -6.79 15.60 -16.55
CA GLY A 25 -7.28 16.96 -16.82
C GLY A 25 -8.70 16.97 -17.39
N LYS A 26 -9.71 17.17 -16.54
CA LYS A 26 -11.14 17.30 -16.89
C LYS A 26 -11.44 18.27 -18.03
N LYS A 27 -10.63 19.32 -18.19
CA LYS A 27 -10.80 20.35 -19.23
C LYS A 27 -10.34 19.88 -20.62
N LYS A 28 -9.58 18.79 -20.73
CA LYS A 28 -9.10 18.26 -22.01
C LYS A 28 -10.29 17.69 -22.78
N ARG A 29 -10.36 18.01 -24.08
CA ARG A 29 -11.42 17.54 -24.98
C ARG A 29 -10.83 16.66 -26.06
N PRO A 30 -10.57 15.38 -25.76
CA PRO A 30 -10.11 14.44 -26.78
C PRO A 30 -11.21 14.21 -27.83
N ASN A 31 -10.81 13.80 -29.02
CA ASN A 31 -11.76 13.46 -30.07
C ASN A 31 -12.51 12.17 -29.69
N LYS A 32 -13.85 12.22 -29.59
CA LYS A 32 -14.68 11.06 -29.24
C LYS A 32 -14.45 9.85 -30.17
N ALA A 33 -14.23 10.10 -31.46
CA ALA A 33 -13.91 9.04 -32.42
C ALA A 33 -12.60 8.31 -32.07
N LEU A 34 -11.62 9.00 -31.47
CA LEU A 34 -10.39 8.36 -31.01
C LEU A 34 -10.66 7.41 -29.84
N VAL A 35 -11.50 7.83 -28.88
CA VAL A 35 -11.88 7.00 -27.73
C VAL A 35 -12.57 5.72 -28.20
N ASP A 36 -13.49 5.81 -29.16
CA ASP A 36 -14.19 4.64 -29.69
C ASP A 36 -13.26 3.66 -30.42
N ILE A 37 -12.29 4.18 -31.19
CA ILE A 37 -11.26 3.32 -31.80
C ILE A 37 -10.39 2.68 -30.72
N MET A 38 -10.03 3.41 -29.65
CA MET A 38 -9.27 2.86 -28.52
C MET A 38 -10.03 1.75 -27.81
N LYS A 39 -11.34 1.89 -27.58
CA LYS A 39 -12.18 0.83 -27.01
C LYS A 39 -12.11 -0.45 -27.85
N ASN A 40 -12.18 -0.32 -29.18
CA ASN A 40 -12.05 -1.48 -30.07
C ASN A 40 -10.65 -2.10 -29.97
N TYR A 41 -9.60 -1.27 -30.07
CA TYR A 41 -8.22 -1.72 -29.99
C TYR A 41 -7.89 -2.43 -28.66
N MET A 42 -8.30 -1.87 -27.53
CA MET A 42 -8.03 -2.47 -26.21
C MET A 42 -8.78 -3.79 -26.00
N ALA A 43 -9.91 -4.01 -26.68
CA ALA A 43 -10.64 -5.28 -26.63
C ALA A 43 -10.09 -6.31 -27.62
N ASN A 44 -9.85 -5.91 -28.87
CA ASN A 44 -9.64 -6.81 -29.99
C ASN A 44 -8.22 -6.78 -30.56
N LYS A 45 -7.31 -5.96 -30.00
CA LYS A 45 -5.95 -5.74 -30.50
C LYS A 45 -5.88 -5.33 -31.98
N SER A 46 -6.94 -4.71 -32.47
CA SER A 46 -7.05 -4.30 -33.87
C SER A 46 -7.75 -2.96 -34.01
N PHE A 47 -7.47 -2.26 -35.11
CA PHE A 47 -8.13 -1.02 -35.47
C PHE A 47 -8.41 -0.99 -36.96
N SER A 48 -9.51 -0.34 -37.33
CA SER A 48 -9.94 -0.23 -38.73
C SER A 48 -9.48 1.08 -39.35
N ARG A 49 -8.92 0.99 -40.56
CA ARG A 49 -8.60 2.14 -41.41
C ARG A 49 -9.29 1.96 -42.76
N GLY A 50 -10.45 2.60 -42.92
CA GLY A 50 -11.27 2.39 -44.10
C GLY A 50 -11.84 0.96 -44.12
N ILE A 51 -11.42 0.15 -45.10
CA ILE A 51 -11.90 -1.23 -45.29
C ILE A 51 -10.93 -2.26 -44.69
N GLU A 52 -9.69 -1.88 -44.40
CA GLU A 52 -8.66 -2.78 -43.85
C GLU A 52 -8.62 -2.73 -42.32
N THR A 53 -8.52 -3.91 -41.71
CA THR A 53 -8.31 -4.09 -40.27
C THR A 53 -6.85 -4.45 -40.04
N LEU A 54 -6.16 -3.66 -39.22
CA LEU A 54 -4.77 -3.87 -38.85
C LEU A 54 -4.68 -4.33 -37.39
N GLY A 55 -3.87 -5.36 -37.14
CA GLY A 55 -3.55 -5.83 -35.79
C GLY A 55 -2.33 -5.13 -35.23
N ALA A 56 -2.31 -4.91 -33.91
CA ALA A 56 -1.17 -4.39 -33.18
C ALA A 56 -1.19 -4.91 -31.73
N GLU A 57 -0.01 -5.04 -31.11
CA GLU A 57 0.14 -5.66 -29.79
C GLU A 57 0.65 -4.69 -28.72
N ALA A 58 0.79 -3.41 -29.05
CA ALA A 58 1.28 -2.40 -28.12
C ALA A 58 0.39 -2.31 -26.87
N SER A 59 1.01 -2.37 -25.69
CA SER A 59 0.35 -2.08 -24.42
C SER A 59 0.10 -0.58 -24.28
N MET A 60 -1.01 -0.20 -23.65
CA MET A 60 -1.33 1.20 -23.36
C MET A 60 -1.09 1.49 -21.88
N VAL A 61 -0.38 2.58 -21.60
CA VAL A 61 -0.13 3.08 -20.24
C VAL A 61 -0.66 4.50 -20.16
N PHE A 62 -1.44 4.80 -19.11
CA PHE A 62 -2.00 6.12 -18.86
C PHE A 62 -1.42 6.63 -17.54
N VAL A 63 -0.68 7.72 -17.59
CA VAL A 63 -0.01 8.31 -16.43
C VAL A 63 -0.64 9.66 -16.16
N GLY A 64 -1.08 9.90 -14.94
CA GLY A 64 -1.73 11.16 -14.56
C GLY A 64 -1.67 11.38 -13.06
N ASN A 65 -1.71 12.65 -12.67
CA ASN A 65 -1.75 13.04 -11.26
C ASN A 65 -3.20 13.18 -10.80
N THR A 66 -3.45 12.85 -9.54
CA THR A 66 -4.72 13.14 -8.87
C THR A 66 -4.67 14.53 -8.24
N GLN A 67 -5.76 15.29 -8.33
CA GLN A 67 -5.89 16.62 -7.72
C GLN A 67 -6.23 16.55 -6.23
N HIS A 68 -6.85 15.45 -5.81
CA HIS A 68 -7.34 15.27 -4.46
C HIS A 68 -6.64 14.09 -3.77
N THR A 69 -6.68 14.10 -2.43
CA THR A 69 -6.17 13.00 -1.62
C THR A 69 -7.10 11.80 -1.71
N LEU A 70 -6.57 10.60 -1.43
CA LEU A 70 -7.34 9.37 -1.44
C LEU A 70 -8.63 9.45 -0.58
N PRO A 71 -8.61 9.91 0.69
CA PRO A 71 -9.83 9.98 1.50
C PRO A 71 -10.91 10.90 0.91
N TYR A 72 -10.49 12.02 0.29
CA TYR A 72 -11.41 12.93 -0.38
C TYR A 72 -12.06 12.25 -1.59
N MET A 73 -11.26 11.59 -2.44
CA MET A 73 -11.79 10.88 -3.61
C MET A 73 -12.75 9.78 -3.21
N LEU A 74 -12.42 8.97 -2.19
CA LEU A 74 -13.31 7.91 -1.71
C LEU A 74 -14.67 8.41 -1.23
N LYS A 75 -14.71 9.61 -0.62
CA LYS A 75 -15.93 10.20 -0.03
C LYS A 75 -16.75 11.04 -1.02
N HIS A 76 -16.11 11.67 -2.00
CA HIS A 76 -16.75 12.69 -2.84
C HIS A 76 -16.69 12.42 -4.34
N ALA A 77 -15.95 11.40 -4.78
CA ALA A 77 -15.72 11.11 -6.20
C ALA A 77 -15.35 9.62 -6.42
N ASP A 78 -14.59 9.37 -7.49
CA ASP A 78 -14.01 8.07 -7.84
C ASP A 78 -12.52 8.23 -8.22
N LEU A 79 -11.77 7.13 -8.29
CA LEU A 79 -10.32 7.15 -8.57
C LEU A 79 -9.96 7.60 -10.01
N PHE A 80 -10.95 7.73 -10.90
CA PHE A 80 -10.82 8.18 -12.28
C PHE A 80 -11.38 9.59 -12.50
N ASP A 81 -11.78 10.30 -11.44
CA ASP A 81 -12.42 11.62 -11.52
C ASP A 81 -11.59 12.63 -12.32
N ASP A 82 -10.26 12.59 -12.20
CA ASP A 82 -9.36 13.50 -12.91
C ASP A 82 -9.22 13.23 -14.42
N LEU A 83 -9.80 12.14 -14.93
CA LEU A 83 -9.78 11.86 -16.36
C LEU A 83 -10.63 12.86 -17.16
N PRO A 84 -10.29 13.10 -18.43
CA PRO A 84 -11.18 13.83 -19.33
C PRO A 84 -12.54 13.13 -19.44
N GLU A 85 -13.63 13.88 -19.51
CA GLU A 85 -15.02 13.37 -19.52
C GLU A 85 -15.26 12.27 -20.58
N ALA A 86 -14.59 12.36 -21.73
CA ALA A 86 -14.72 11.35 -22.78
C ALA A 86 -14.10 9.98 -22.43
N TYR A 87 -13.16 9.94 -21.48
CA TYR A 87 -12.52 8.72 -20.96
C TYR A 87 -13.15 8.23 -19.64
N HIS A 88 -13.97 9.07 -18.99
CA HIS A 88 -14.82 8.68 -17.86
C HIS A 88 -16.05 7.93 -18.38
N ASP A 89 -15.79 6.78 -19.00
CA ASP A 89 -16.78 5.92 -19.65
C ASP A 89 -16.55 4.48 -19.19
N SER A 90 -17.61 3.84 -18.67
CA SER A 90 -17.51 2.52 -18.06
C SER A 90 -16.97 1.46 -19.03
N ALA A 91 -17.34 1.52 -20.31
CA ALA A 91 -16.82 0.61 -21.31
C ALA A 91 -15.32 0.82 -21.59
N PHE A 92 -14.82 2.06 -21.56
CA PHE A 92 -13.39 2.34 -21.67
C PHE A 92 -12.63 1.83 -20.44
N LEU A 93 -13.07 2.23 -19.24
CA LEU A 93 -12.43 1.88 -17.97
C LEU A 93 -12.37 0.37 -17.74
N ASP A 94 -13.41 -0.37 -18.13
CA ASP A 94 -13.45 -1.83 -18.01
C ASP A 94 -12.40 -2.56 -18.86
N ARG A 95 -11.78 -1.89 -19.83
CA ARG A 95 -10.69 -2.44 -20.65
C ARG A 95 -9.30 -2.17 -20.07
N ILE A 96 -9.18 -1.42 -18.98
CA ILE A 96 -7.92 -1.21 -18.27
C ILE A 96 -7.61 -2.46 -17.44
N HIS A 97 -6.44 -3.07 -17.61
CA HIS A 97 -6.13 -4.33 -16.93
C HIS A 97 -5.76 -4.16 -15.45
N PHE A 98 -5.09 -3.05 -15.11
CA PHE A 98 -4.54 -2.83 -13.77
C PHE A 98 -4.47 -1.33 -13.44
N TYR A 99 -4.81 -0.96 -12.21
CA TYR A 99 -4.65 0.39 -11.67
C TYR A 99 -3.47 0.43 -10.69
N ILE A 100 -2.45 1.26 -10.97
CA ILE A 100 -1.32 1.48 -10.07
C ILE A 100 -1.58 2.74 -9.23
N PRO A 101 -1.82 2.62 -7.92
CA PRO A 101 -2.05 3.76 -7.04
C PRO A 101 -0.73 4.52 -6.78
N GLY A 102 -0.62 5.74 -7.32
CA GLY A 102 0.59 6.55 -7.16
C GLY A 102 0.89 6.95 -5.71
N TRP A 103 -0.12 6.99 -4.83
CA TRP A 103 0.05 7.31 -3.41
C TRP A 103 0.68 6.18 -2.58
N GLU A 104 0.70 4.95 -3.09
CA GLU A 104 1.39 3.81 -2.46
C GLU A 104 2.87 3.76 -2.85
N VAL A 105 3.25 4.43 -3.93
CA VAL A 105 4.63 4.46 -4.42
C VAL A 105 5.41 5.54 -3.65
N GLY A 106 6.44 5.10 -2.92
CA GLY A 106 7.39 6.00 -2.28
C GLY A 106 8.23 6.77 -3.30
N ILE A 107 8.72 7.95 -2.92
CA ILE A 107 9.70 8.68 -3.73
C ILE A 107 10.97 7.82 -3.82
N ILE A 108 11.47 7.55 -5.03
CA ILE A 108 12.72 6.80 -5.23
C ILE A 108 13.87 7.55 -4.57
N ARG A 109 14.65 6.84 -3.75
CA ARG A 109 15.79 7.39 -2.99
C ARG A 109 17.10 6.75 -3.44
N GLY A 110 18.20 7.43 -3.14
CA GLY A 110 19.56 6.97 -3.45
C GLY A 110 19.84 5.53 -3.04
N GLU A 111 19.34 5.15 -1.86
CA GLU A 111 19.52 3.83 -1.24
C GLU A 111 18.76 2.70 -1.95
N MET A 112 17.74 3.02 -2.77
CA MET A 112 17.03 2.03 -3.57
C MET A 112 17.78 1.65 -4.86
N PHE A 113 18.84 2.39 -5.20
CA PHE A 113 19.65 2.07 -6.36
C PHE A 113 20.62 0.95 -6.04
N SER A 114 20.76 0.02 -6.99
CA SER A 114 21.78 -1.01 -6.89
C SER A 114 23.18 -0.39 -7.00
N GLU A 115 24.09 -0.80 -6.12
CA GLU A 115 25.53 -0.50 -6.22
C GLU A 115 26.25 -1.41 -7.24
N GLY A 116 25.54 -2.38 -7.82
CA GLY A 116 26.08 -3.39 -8.73
C GLY A 116 25.98 -3.01 -10.21
N TYR A 117 26.40 -3.95 -11.07
CA TYR A 117 26.25 -3.81 -12.52
C TYR A 117 24.79 -3.94 -12.94
N GLY A 118 24.29 -2.95 -13.67
CA GLY A 118 22.98 -2.97 -14.31
C GLY A 118 23.06 -3.29 -15.81
N PHE A 119 21.94 -3.69 -16.39
CA PHE A 119 21.81 -3.78 -17.84
C PHE A 119 21.66 -2.39 -18.47
N VAL A 120 22.26 -2.20 -19.64
CA VAL A 120 21.97 -1.03 -20.48
C VAL A 120 20.50 -1.09 -20.92
N VAL A 121 19.82 0.06 -20.96
CA VAL A 121 18.38 0.17 -21.22
C VAL A 121 17.94 -0.58 -22.48
N ASP A 122 18.68 -0.45 -23.58
CA ASP A 122 18.34 -1.11 -24.85
C ASP A 122 18.39 -2.64 -24.73
N TYR A 123 19.36 -3.17 -23.98
CA TYR A 123 19.48 -4.60 -23.75
C TYR A 123 18.36 -5.12 -22.85
N LEU A 124 18.02 -4.38 -21.79
CA LEU A 124 16.86 -4.68 -20.96
C LEU A 124 15.56 -4.67 -21.77
N ALA A 125 15.36 -3.68 -22.64
CA ALA A 125 14.19 -3.58 -23.50
C ALA A 125 14.06 -4.79 -24.44
N GLU A 126 15.17 -5.24 -25.04
CA GLU A 126 15.18 -6.45 -25.87
C GLU A 126 14.87 -7.74 -25.07
N ILE A 127 15.38 -7.85 -23.84
CA ILE A 127 15.02 -8.95 -22.94
C ILE A 127 13.52 -8.94 -22.67
N LEU A 128 12.96 -7.80 -22.26
CA LEU A 128 11.54 -7.67 -21.96
C LEU A 128 10.67 -7.97 -23.19
N ARG A 129 11.09 -7.52 -24.39
CA ARG A 129 10.43 -7.84 -25.66
C ARG A 129 10.42 -9.34 -25.94
N SER A 130 11.55 -10.02 -25.75
CA SER A 130 11.64 -11.48 -25.90
C SER A 130 10.75 -12.23 -24.89
N LEU A 131 10.69 -11.76 -23.64
CA LEU A 131 9.84 -12.33 -22.59
C LEU A 131 8.34 -12.19 -22.87
N ARG A 132 7.90 -11.26 -23.73
CA ARG A 132 6.47 -11.15 -24.13
C ARG A 132 5.96 -12.44 -24.78
N ASN A 133 6.80 -13.16 -25.51
CA ASN A 133 6.44 -14.41 -26.21
C ASN A 133 6.31 -15.62 -25.28
N HIS A 134 6.72 -15.49 -24.02
CA HIS A 134 6.62 -16.58 -23.06
C HIS A 134 5.30 -16.49 -22.28
N ASP A 135 4.62 -17.62 -22.06
CA ASP A 135 3.38 -17.63 -21.28
C ASP A 135 3.63 -18.07 -19.82
N PHE A 136 3.30 -17.18 -18.89
CA PHE A 136 3.39 -17.36 -17.44
C PHE A 136 2.01 -17.21 -16.78
N SER A 137 0.95 -17.06 -17.58
CA SER A 137 -0.37 -16.62 -17.11
C SER A 137 -1.08 -17.59 -16.17
N GLN A 138 -0.73 -18.87 -16.20
CA GLN A 138 -1.35 -19.94 -15.39
C GLN A 138 -0.38 -20.54 -14.37
N ARG A 139 0.75 -19.89 -14.06
CA ARG A 139 1.73 -20.45 -13.10
C ARG A 139 1.19 -20.58 -11.68
N TYR A 140 0.17 -19.80 -11.33
CA TYR A 140 -0.51 -19.95 -10.04
C TYR A 140 -1.47 -21.15 -9.98
N ALA A 141 -1.88 -21.71 -11.13
CA ALA A 141 -2.97 -22.68 -11.21
C ALA A 141 -2.67 -24.05 -10.56
N GLU A 142 -1.39 -24.34 -10.31
CA GLU A 142 -0.97 -25.53 -9.56
C GLU A 142 -1.33 -25.44 -8.06
N HIS A 143 -1.43 -24.21 -7.53
CA HIS A 143 -1.62 -23.94 -6.10
C HIS A 143 -2.92 -23.20 -5.78
N PHE A 144 -3.45 -22.41 -6.72
CA PHE A 144 -4.57 -21.51 -6.49
C PHE A 144 -5.57 -21.51 -7.65
N GLU A 145 -6.85 -21.38 -7.32
CA GLU A 145 -7.95 -21.22 -8.29
C GLU A 145 -8.68 -19.90 -8.06
N LEU A 146 -8.89 -19.12 -9.11
CA LEU A 146 -9.66 -17.88 -9.02
C LEU A 146 -11.16 -18.18 -8.81
N LEU A 147 -11.86 -17.32 -8.07
CA LEU A 147 -13.29 -17.51 -7.84
C LEU A 147 -14.11 -17.54 -9.15
N SER A 148 -15.20 -18.30 -9.13
CA SER A 148 -16.13 -18.46 -10.26
C SER A 148 -16.77 -17.16 -10.70
N ASP A 149 -16.96 -16.24 -9.75
CA ASP A 149 -17.67 -14.97 -9.93
C ASP A 149 -16.86 -14.00 -10.80
N ILE A 150 -15.55 -14.21 -10.92
CA ILE A 150 -14.65 -13.39 -11.72
C ILE A 150 -14.94 -13.64 -13.22
N SER A 151 -15.39 -12.60 -13.92
CA SER A 151 -15.70 -12.67 -15.35
C SER A 151 -14.46 -13.03 -16.19
N THR A 152 -14.67 -13.52 -17.41
CA THR A 152 -13.56 -13.85 -18.33
C THR A 152 -12.64 -12.67 -18.57
N ARG A 153 -13.17 -11.44 -18.68
CA ARG A 153 -12.36 -10.23 -18.89
C ARG A 153 -11.52 -9.87 -17.67
N ASP A 154 -12.11 -10.03 -16.48
CA ASP A 154 -11.39 -9.80 -15.22
C ASP A 154 -10.28 -10.83 -15.04
N ARG A 155 -10.59 -12.10 -15.31
CA ARG A 155 -9.62 -13.20 -15.30
C ARG A 155 -8.47 -12.95 -16.28
N ASP A 156 -8.77 -12.53 -17.50
CA ASP A 156 -7.73 -12.18 -18.49
C ASP A 156 -6.84 -11.02 -18.02
N SER A 157 -7.41 -10.06 -17.29
CA SER A 157 -6.68 -8.91 -16.74
C SER A 157 -5.74 -9.32 -15.60
N VAL A 158 -6.23 -10.14 -14.68
CA VAL A 158 -5.42 -10.73 -13.60
C VAL A 158 -4.30 -11.59 -14.20
N ASN A 159 -4.62 -12.49 -15.13
CA ASN A 159 -3.67 -13.38 -15.80
C ASN A 159 -2.55 -12.63 -16.50
N LYS A 160 -2.87 -11.58 -17.28
CA LYS A 160 -1.86 -10.77 -17.97
C LYS A 160 -0.95 -10.03 -17.01
N THR A 161 -1.52 -9.47 -15.94
CA THR A 161 -0.75 -8.74 -14.92
C THR A 161 0.18 -9.70 -14.18
N PHE A 162 -0.36 -10.82 -13.70
CA PHE A 162 0.39 -11.88 -13.04
C PHE A 162 1.54 -12.40 -13.93
N SER A 163 1.25 -12.70 -15.20
CA SER A 163 2.25 -13.12 -16.19
C SER A 163 3.37 -12.09 -16.37
N GLY A 164 3.02 -10.81 -16.43
CA GLY A 164 3.99 -9.71 -16.53
C GLY A 164 4.91 -9.62 -15.30
N LEU A 165 4.33 -9.66 -14.10
CA LEU A 165 5.08 -9.59 -12.85
C LEU A 165 5.99 -10.80 -12.65
N MET A 166 5.51 -12.01 -12.94
CA MET A 166 6.32 -13.23 -12.88
C MET A 166 7.53 -13.16 -13.81
N LYS A 167 7.40 -12.57 -15.01
CA LYS A 167 8.53 -12.41 -15.94
C LYS A 167 9.58 -11.42 -15.43
N ILE A 168 9.16 -10.39 -14.68
CA ILE A 168 10.04 -9.37 -14.14
C ILE A 168 10.77 -9.89 -12.89
N LEU A 169 10.02 -10.49 -11.96
CA LEU A 169 10.53 -10.92 -10.65
C LEU A 169 11.18 -12.31 -10.71
N PHE A 170 10.58 -13.24 -11.45
CA PHE A 170 11.01 -14.64 -11.54
C PHE A 170 11.20 -15.10 -13.01
N PRO A 171 12.07 -14.44 -13.80
CA PRO A 171 12.28 -14.78 -15.21
C PRO A 171 12.76 -16.22 -15.42
N HIS A 172 13.39 -16.81 -14.41
CA HIS A 172 13.90 -18.18 -14.38
C HIS A 172 12.84 -19.23 -13.97
N LYS A 173 11.61 -18.80 -13.66
CA LYS A 173 10.44 -19.64 -13.32
C LYS A 173 10.51 -20.37 -11.98
N GLU A 174 11.44 -20.01 -11.11
CA GLU A 174 11.50 -20.52 -9.75
C GLU A 174 10.93 -19.45 -8.82
N ALA A 175 9.81 -19.75 -8.18
CA ALA A 175 9.17 -18.93 -7.17
C ALA A 175 8.53 -19.86 -6.16
N THR A 176 8.60 -19.52 -4.89
CA THR A 176 7.92 -20.25 -3.82
C THR A 176 6.41 -20.04 -3.90
N GLU A 177 5.64 -20.94 -3.28
CA GLU A 177 4.18 -20.82 -3.23
C GLU A 177 3.73 -19.48 -2.62
N SER A 178 4.42 -18.99 -1.59
CA SER A 178 4.15 -17.69 -0.95
C SER A 178 4.39 -16.51 -1.89
N GLU A 179 5.47 -16.54 -2.67
CA GLU A 179 5.77 -15.48 -3.65
C GLU A 179 4.76 -15.49 -4.81
N ILE A 180 4.35 -16.68 -5.26
CA ILE A 180 3.29 -16.83 -6.27
C ILE A 180 1.97 -16.25 -5.74
N GLU A 181 1.61 -16.56 -4.50
CA GLU A 181 0.42 -16.03 -3.84
C GLU A 181 0.45 -14.50 -3.74
N GLU A 182 1.60 -13.94 -3.38
CA GLU A 182 1.77 -12.49 -3.28
C GLU A 182 1.60 -11.78 -4.62
N ILE A 183 2.19 -12.31 -5.70
CA ILE A 183 2.01 -11.77 -7.05
C ILE A 183 0.55 -11.91 -7.50
N LEU A 184 -0.09 -13.05 -7.22
CA LEU A 184 -1.49 -13.29 -7.57
C LEU A 184 -2.41 -12.30 -6.84
N ARG A 185 -2.23 -12.13 -5.53
CA ARG A 185 -2.99 -11.20 -4.71
C ARG A 185 -2.85 -9.78 -5.23
N PHE A 186 -1.62 -9.34 -5.53
CA PHE A 186 -1.38 -8.00 -6.08
C PHE A 186 -2.07 -7.81 -7.44
N ALA A 187 -2.00 -8.80 -8.34
CA ALA A 187 -2.67 -8.76 -9.65
C ALA A 187 -4.20 -8.68 -9.52
N ILE A 188 -4.79 -9.40 -8.57
CA ILE A 188 -6.23 -9.36 -8.26
C ILE A 188 -6.61 -7.99 -7.71
N GLU A 189 -5.82 -7.44 -6.78
CA GLU A 189 -6.07 -6.18 -6.10
C GLU A 189 -6.18 -5.01 -7.08
N GLY A 190 -5.23 -4.87 -8.01
CA GLY A 190 -5.28 -3.78 -8.99
C GLY A 190 -6.41 -3.91 -10.03
N ARG A 191 -6.89 -5.14 -10.32
CA ARG A 191 -8.10 -5.32 -11.15
C ARG A 191 -9.38 -5.05 -10.35
N LYS A 192 -9.43 -5.46 -9.08
CA LYS A 192 -10.52 -5.15 -8.15
C LYS A 192 -10.75 -3.64 -8.03
N ARG A 193 -9.67 -2.85 -7.85
CA ARG A 193 -9.75 -1.37 -7.81
C ARG A 193 -10.56 -0.81 -8.98
N ILE A 194 -10.31 -1.27 -10.20
CA ILE A 194 -11.02 -0.81 -11.41
C ILE A 194 -12.50 -1.19 -11.35
N LYS A 195 -12.80 -2.44 -10.99
CA LYS A 195 -14.19 -2.92 -10.93
C LYS A 195 -15.01 -2.23 -9.84
N ASP A 196 -14.42 -1.97 -8.68
CA ASP A 196 -15.11 -1.25 -7.62
C ASP A 196 -15.44 0.19 -8.03
N GLN A 197 -14.54 0.87 -8.75
CA GLN A 197 -14.84 2.19 -9.30
C GLN A 197 -15.88 2.14 -10.43
N LEU A 198 -15.87 1.10 -11.26
CA LEU A 198 -16.91 0.93 -12.29
C LEU A 198 -18.30 0.77 -11.67
N LEU A 199 -18.43 0.03 -10.58
CA LEU A 199 -19.69 -0.12 -9.86
C LEU A 199 -20.18 1.21 -9.27
N ARG A 200 -19.26 2.08 -8.82
CA ARG A 200 -19.57 3.44 -8.37
C ARG A 200 -20.05 4.35 -9.51
N ILE A 201 -19.37 4.29 -10.67
CA ILE A 201 -19.68 5.12 -11.84
C ILE A 201 -20.97 4.64 -12.52
N ASP A 202 -21.19 3.33 -12.59
CA ASP A 202 -22.27 2.68 -13.32
C ASP A 202 -22.82 1.48 -12.52
N GLN A 203 -23.93 1.72 -11.82
CA GLN A 203 -24.60 0.73 -10.97
C GLN A 203 -25.25 -0.43 -11.75
N THR A 204 -25.18 -0.44 -13.09
CA THR A 204 -25.70 -1.55 -13.90
C THR A 204 -24.80 -2.77 -13.90
N TYR A 205 -23.54 -2.63 -13.47
CA TYR A 205 -22.62 -3.74 -13.32
C TYR A 205 -22.98 -4.63 -12.12
N GLU A 206 -22.83 -5.94 -12.28
CA GLU A 206 -22.99 -6.87 -11.17
C GLU A 206 -21.79 -6.79 -10.22
N PRO A 207 -22.00 -6.79 -8.88
CA PRO A 207 -20.92 -6.92 -7.92
C PRO A 207 -20.14 -8.22 -8.14
N VAL A 208 -18.80 -8.13 -8.14
CA VAL A 208 -17.92 -9.28 -8.35
C VAL A 208 -17.07 -9.50 -7.11
N ARG A 209 -17.08 -10.73 -6.59
CA ARG A 209 -16.19 -11.13 -5.48
C ARG A 209 -14.82 -11.48 -6.04
N PHE A 210 -13.84 -10.62 -5.77
CA PHE A 210 -12.45 -10.86 -6.13
C PHE A 210 -11.73 -11.67 -5.04
N GLY A 211 -11.19 -12.82 -5.40
CA GLY A 211 -10.51 -13.72 -4.49
C GLY A 211 -9.97 -14.95 -5.19
N TYR A 212 -9.40 -15.86 -4.41
CA TYR A 212 -8.90 -17.16 -4.86
C TYR A 212 -9.04 -18.21 -3.76
N THR A 213 -9.02 -19.48 -4.15
CA THR A 213 -9.03 -20.63 -3.24
C THR A 213 -7.72 -21.39 -3.42
N ARG A 214 -7.05 -21.68 -2.31
CA ARG A 214 -5.85 -22.54 -2.31
C ARG A 214 -6.27 -24.00 -2.49
N VAL A 215 -5.54 -24.76 -3.30
CA VAL A 215 -5.81 -26.19 -3.51
C VAL A 215 -5.76 -26.92 -2.16
N GLY A 216 -6.89 -27.55 -1.78
CA GLY A 216 -7.04 -28.24 -0.49
C GLY A 216 -7.68 -27.41 0.62
N GLN A 217 -7.85 -26.09 0.44
CA GLN A 217 -8.62 -25.23 1.33
C GLN A 217 -10.08 -25.18 0.89
N LYS A 218 -11.01 -25.20 1.85
CA LYS A 218 -12.47 -25.13 1.56
C LYS A 218 -12.99 -23.71 1.45
N GLU A 219 -12.41 -22.80 2.22
CA GLU A 219 -12.85 -21.41 2.29
C GLU A 219 -12.04 -20.53 1.33
N PRO A 220 -12.71 -19.68 0.54
CA PRO A 220 -12.05 -18.76 -0.36
C PRO A 220 -11.36 -17.63 0.40
N THR A 221 -10.21 -17.17 -0.10
CA THR A 221 -9.53 -15.96 0.38
C THR A 221 -9.97 -14.78 -0.47
N LEU A 222 -10.68 -13.83 0.14
CA LEU A 222 -11.09 -12.59 -0.53
C LEU A 222 -9.95 -11.59 -0.51
N VAL A 223 -9.73 -10.92 -1.65
CA VAL A 223 -8.73 -9.86 -1.76
C VAL A 223 -9.39 -8.52 -1.47
N GLN A 224 -8.86 -7.83 -0.48
CA GLN A 224 -9.25 -6.46 -0.13
C GLN A 224 -8.18 -5.49 -0.62
N THR A 225 -8.63 -4.31 -1.05
CA THR A 225 -7.71 -3.23 -1.40
C THR A 225 -7.26 -2.48 -0.15
N ILE A 226 -6.15 -1.74 -0.24
CA ILE A 226 -5.66 -0.93 0.88
C ILE A 226 -6.68 0.15 1.26
N GLU A 227 -7.35 0.73 0.26
CA GLU A 227 -8.40 1.74 0.44
C GLU A 227 -9.59 1.20 1.25
N GLU A 228 -10.01 -0.04 0.96
CA GLU A 228 -11.11 -0.73 1.66
C GLU A 228 -10.77 -0.99 3.13
N ARG A 229 -9.50 -1.33 3.42
CA ARG A 229 -9.02 -1.60 4.79
C ARG A 229 -8.81 -0.34 5.60
N GLN A 230 -8.23 0.70 5.01
CA GLN A 230 -7.92 1.95 5.70
C GLN A 230 -9.15 2.84 5.90
N TYR A 231 -10.10 2.81 4.96
CA TYR A 231 -11.27 3.70 4.97
C TYR A 231 -12.58 2.93 4.71
N PRO A 232 -12.94 1.91 5.50
CA PRO A 232 -14.14 1.10 5.27
C PRO A 232 -15.43 1.96 5.23
N GLN A 233 -15.48 3.00 6.05
CA GLN A 233 -16.62 3.93 6.18
C GLN A 233 -16.87 4.77 4.91
N HIS A 234 -15.83 4.97 4.10
CA HIS A 234 -15.89 5.76 2.86
C HIS A 234 -15.88 4.86 1.62
N TYR A 235 -15.45 3.60 1.75
CA TYR A 235 -15.32 2.68 0.61
C TYR A 235 -16.65 2.09 0.13
N HIS A 236 -17.61 1.84 1.04
CA HIS A 236 -18.87 1.15 0.70
C HIS A 236 -20.11 2.05 0.58
N GLN A 237 -19.97 3.39 0.59
CA GLN A 237 -21.12 4.31 0.66
C GLN A 237 -22.14 4.16 -0.49
N ASP A 238 -21.72 3.66 -1.65
CA ASP A 238 -22.55 3.55 -2.85
C ASP A 238 -23.12 2.14 -3.13
N ARG A 239 -23.00 1.18 -2.19
CA ARG A 239 -23.56 -0.17 -2.36
C ARG A 239 -24.92 -0.31 -1.64
N PRO A 240 -26.06 -0.24 -2.34
CA PRO A 240 -27.33 -0.63 -1.74
C PRO A 240 -27.41 -2.16 -1.71
N GLY A 241 -27.11 -2.79 -0.57
CA GLY A 241 -27.48 -4.20 -0.32
C GLY A 241 -26.43 -5.15 0.25
N GLU A 242 -25.19 -4.74 0.50
CA GLU A 242 -24.18 -5.59 1.18
C GLU A 242 -23.97 -5.17 2.64
N MET A 243 -25.07 -4.90 3.35
CA MET A 243 -25.10 -4.90 4.81
C MET A 243 -26.04 -6.01 5.28
N GLU A 244 -25.76 -7.26 4.93
CA GLU A 244 -26.36 -8.42 5.61
C GLU A 244 -25.48 -9.66 5.30
N GLU A 245 -24.88 -10.20 6.38
CA GLU A 245 -24.17 -11.49 6.47
C GLU A 245 -22.69 -11.60 6.03
N GLU A 246 -21.78 -10.84 6.66
CA GLU A 246 -20.54 -11.43 7.22
C GLU A 246 -20.31 -10.81 8.61
N GLU A 247 -20.40 -11.63 9.67
CA GLU A 247 -20.16 -11.23 11.05
C GLU A 247 -18.70 -10.76 11.23
N SER A 248 -18.48 -9.46 11.06
CA SER A 248 -17.37 -8.76 11.71
C SER A 248 -17.79 -8.42 13.16
N PRO A 249 -16.96 -8.68 14.19
CA PRO A 249 -17.31 -8.35 15.55
C PRO A 249 -17.31 -6.81 15.75
N ASN A 250 -18.50 -6.25 15.61
CA ASN A 250 -19.04 -5.03 16.20
C ASN A 250 -18.02 -3.92 16.57
N ILE A 251 -17.63 -3.13 15.57
CA ILE A 251 -17.15 -1.77 15.78
C ILE A 251 -18.31 -0.84 15.43
N GLN A 252 -19.11 -0.48 16.44
CA GLN A 252 -20.04 0.62 16.32
C GLN A 252 -19.27 1.93 16.26
N GLU A 253 -19.34 2.56 15.09
CA GLU A 253 -19.08 3.97 14.88
C GLU A 253 -20.00 4.84 15.72
N LYS A 254 -19.43 5.90 16.31
CA LYS A 254 -20.13 7.17 16.51
C LYS A 254 -19.22 8.29 16.03
N GLU A 255 -19.51 8.79 14.83
CA GLU A 255 -19.09 10.14 14.43
C GLU A 255 -19.93 11.19 15.17
N GLY A 256 -19.28 12.30 15.57
CA GLY A 256 -19.94 13.60 15.68
C GLY A 256 -19.83 14.35 17.01
N LEU A 257 -18.81 15.21 17.09
CA LEU A 257 -18.72 16.49 17.83
C LEU A 257 -19.00 16.55 19.35
N SER A 258 -17.96 17.01 20.05
CA SER A 258 -17.96 17.80 21.29
C SER A 258 -19.24 17.75 22.15
N ASN A 259 -19.22 16.92 23.19
CA ASN A 259 -19.72 17.31 24.51
C ASN A 259 -19.15 16.40 25.61
N ASP A 260 -18.71 17.08 26.65
CA ASP A 260 -18.11 16.61 27.88
C ASP A 260 -19.00 15.59 28.61
N SER A 261 -18.54 14.34 28.79
CA SER A 261 -18.90 13.39 29.87
C SER A 261 -18.23 12.01 29.66
N PRO A 262 -17.71 11.35 30.72
CA PRO A 262 -16.82 10.19 30.61
C PRO A 262 -17.59 8.90 30.29
N SER A 263 -17.30 8.29 29.14
CA SER A 263 -17.77 6.93 28.81
C SER A 263 -16.94 5.88 29.54
N LYS A 264 -17.63 4.85 30.06
CA LYS A 264 -17.04 3.73 30.80
C LYS A 264 -15.96 3.00 29.97
N PRO A 265 -14.87 2.52 30.61
CA PRO A 265 -13.73 1.94 29.89
C PRO A 265 -14.10 0.62 29.21
N ARG A 266 -13.81 0.54 27.91
CA ARG A 266 -13.75 -0.71 27.13
C ARG A 266 -12.59 -1.54 27.69
N SER A 267 -12.80 -2.81 28.02
CA SER A 267 -11.74 -3.66 28.57
C SER A 267 -10.68 -3.93 27.50
N LEU A 268 -9.43 -3.57 27.80
CA LEU A 268 -8.27 -3.88 26.98
C LEU A 268 -8.09 -5.40 26.88
N GLY A 269 -7.77 -5.90 25.69
CA GLY A 269 -7.57 -7.33 25.42
C GLY A 269 -6.25 -7.58 24.69
N GLU A 270 -5.80 -8.84 24.71
CA GLU A 270 -4.62 -9.27 23.95
C GLU A 270 -4.90 -9.19 22.44
N GLN A 271 -3.94 -8.73 21.66
CA GLN A 271 -4.05 -8.62 20.20
C GLN A 271 -2.72 -8.88 19.49
N HIS A 272 -2.80 -9.30 18.23
CA HIS A 272 -1.68 -9.41 17.32
C HIS A 272 -1.95 -8.53 16.10
N LEU A 273 -1.07 -7.55 15.86
CA LEU A 273 -1.21 -6.58 14.78
C LEU A 273 -0.12 -6.85 13.74
N VAL A 274 -0.53 -6.93 12.47
CA VAL A 274 0.37 -7.09 11.32
C VAL A 274 0.23 -5.86 10.44
N PHE A 275 1.34 -5.18 10.19
CA PHE A 275 1.40 -3.98 9.37
C PHE A 275 2.07 -4.28 8.03
N GLN A 276 1.51 -3.75 6.95
CA GLN A 276 2.06 -3.91 5.61
C GLN A 276 3.16 -2.87 5.34
N GLU A 277 4.08 -3.21 4.45
CA GLU A 277 5.10 -2.25 4.00
C GLU A 277 4.43 -1.03 3.33
N ASN A 278 4.94 0.17 3.60
CA ASN A 278 4.38 1.46 3.16
C ASN A 278 2.99 1.83 3.74
N GLN A 279 2.45 1.09 4.71
CA GLN A 279 1.22 1.47 5.40
C GLN A 279 1.39 2.83 6.12
N ARG A 280 0.41 3.72 5.96
CA ARG A 280 0.36 5.04 6.61
C ARG A 280 -0.76 5.10 7.66
N GLY A 281 -0.72 6.12 8.50
CA GLY A 281 -1.76 6.36 9.51
C GLY A 281 -1.61 5.52 10.78
N VAL A 282 -0.41 5.02 11.05
CA VAL A 282 -0.06 4.33 12.29
C VAL A 282 0.82 5.26 13.11
N SER A 283 0.48 5.47 14.38
CA SER A 283 1.25 6.27 15.33
C SER A 283 1.50 5.51 16.64
N TYR A 284 2.45 5.95 17.45
CA TYR A 284 2.64 5.34 18.78
C TYR A 284 1.45 5.55 19.72
N ASP A 285 0.72 6.67 19.57
CA ASP A 285 -0.51 6.93 20.32
C ASP A 285 -1.56 5.83 20.05
N ASP A 286 -1.75 5.47 18.77
CA ASP A 286 -2.70 4.43 18.36
C ASP A 286 -2.24 3.03 18.76
N LEU A 287 -0.94 2.75 18.64
CA LEU A 287 -0.37 1.42 18.89
C LEU A 287 -0.32 1.09 20.38
N PHE A 288 0.17 2.03 21.18
CA PHE A 288 0.57 1.77 22.56
C PHE A 288 -0.29 2.51 23.57
N GLY A 289 -0.92 3.63 23.21
CA GLY A 289 -1.48 4.53 24.21
C GLY A 289 -2.54 3.90 25.11
N SER A 290 -3.37 3.02 24.55
CA SER A 290 -4.35 2.25 25.33
C SER A 290 -3.69 1.31 26.37
N TYR A 291 -2.52 0.76 26.07
CA TYR A 291 -1.79 -0.20 26.92
C TYR A 291 -0.84 0.47 27.92
N LEU A 292 -0.42 1.70 27.65
CA LEU A 292 0.47 2.49 28.53
C LEU A 292 -0.30 3.24 29.61
N LYS A 293 -1.62 3.39 29.46
CA LYS A 293 -2.45 4.16 30.39
C LYS A 293 -2.41 3.57 31.81
N GLY A 294 -2.04 4.41 32.78
CA GLY A 294 -1.94 4.04 34.19
C GLY A 294 -0.68 3.24 34.55
N ALA A 295 0.28 3.10 33.63
CA ALA A 295 1.57 2.50 33.95
C ALA A 295 2.45 3.51 34.71
N GLY A 296 2.92 3.13 35.89
CA GLY A 296 3.90 3.90 36.66
C GLY A 296 5.34 3.53 36.31
N LYS A 297 5.54 2.33 35.75
CA LYS A 297 6.84 1.82 35.33
C LYS A 297 6.78 1.11 33.98
N ILE A 298 7.64 1.53 33.07
CA ILE A 298 7.74 0.99 31.71
C ILE A 298 9.18 0.58 31.45
N THR A 299 9.39 -0.66 31.00
CA THR A 299 10.70 -1.16 30.57
C THR A 299 10.68 -1.38 29.07
N ILE A 300 11.59 -0.73 28.34
CA ILE A 300 11.77 -0.85 26.90
C ILE A 300 13.07 -1.61 26.66
N THR A 301 13.01 -2.70 25.90
CA THR A 301 14.19 -3.41 25.41
C THR A 301 14.25 -3.27 23.90
N ASP A 302 15.25 -2.54 23.40
CA ASP A 302 15.46 -2.34 21.96
C ASP A 302 16.97 -2.16 21.65
N PRO A 303 17.61 -3.10 20.93
CA PRO A 303 19.05 -3.06 20.66
C PRO A 303 19.48 -2.02 19.61
N TYR A 304 18.53 -1.32 18.96
CA TYR A 304 18.82 -0.43 17.84
C TYR A 304 18.54 1.04 18.13
N ILE A 305 18.57 1.51 19.36
CA ILE A 305 18.48 2.95 19.62
C ILE A 305 19.86 3.59 19.45
N ARG A 306 20.38 3.63 18.21
CA ARG A 306 21.77 4.03 17.91
C ARG A 306 21.86 5.33 17.12
N LEU A 307 21.04 5.46 16.10
CA LEU A 307 21.03 6.58 15.16
C LEU A 307 20.07 7.68 15.63
N PHE A 308 20.28 8.91 15.18
CA PHE A 308 19.48 10.07 15.58
C PHE A 308 17.96 9.87 15.37
N TYR A 309 17.55 9.29 14.24
CA TYR A 309 16.13 9.05 13.99
C TYR A 309 15.54 7.96 14.91
N GLN A 310 16.35 6.99 15.35
CA GLN A 310 15.93 5.95 16.31
C GLN A 310 15.78 6.55 17.71
N ALA A 311 16.68 7.43 18.11
CA ALA A 311 16.53 8.25 19.31
C ALA A 311 15.26 9.11 19.25
N ARG A 312 14.97 9.72 18.08
CA ARG A 312 13.74 10.50 17.89
C ARG A 312 12.48 9.64 18.02
N ASN A 313 12.48 8.43 17.47
CA ASN A 313 11.40 7.46 17.62
C ASN A 313 11.16 7.12 19.10
N LEU A 314 12.23 6.92 19.89
CA LEU A 314 12.10 6.78 21.33
C LEU A 314 11.50 8.02 21.99
N MET A 315 11.92 9.22 21.58
CA MET A 315 11.36 10.47 22.11
C MET A 315 9.85 10.59 21.82
N GLU A 316 9.42 10.26 20.61
CA GLU A 316 7.99 10.26 20.22
C GLU A 316 7.19 9.24 21.04
N PHE A 317 7.77 8.07 21.34
CA PHE A 317 7.16 7.12 22.28
C PHE A 317 7.03 7.71 23.71
N LEU A 318 8.05 8.41 24.20
CA LEU A 318 8.00 9.07 25.50
C LEU A 318 6.97 10.20 25.53
N GLU A 319 6.77 10.91 24.42
CA GLU A 319 5.69 11.90 24.30
C GLU A 319 4.31 11.25 24.38
N THR A 320 4.11 10.06 23.79
CA THR A 320 2.88 9.27 23.99
C THR A 320 2.66 8.98 25.47
N VAL A 321 3.69 8.54 26.21
CA VAL A 321 3.60 8.31 27.66
C VAL A 321 3.23 9.61 28.40
N ALA A 322 3.87 10.73 28.06
CA ALA A 322 3.63 12.02 28.68
C ALA A 322 2.20 12.54 28.46
N LYS A 323 1.60 12.28 27.30
CA LYS A 323 0.21 12.65 26.99
C LYS A 323 -0.83 11.86 27.81
N LEU A 324 -0.46 10.68 28.30
CA LEU A 324 -1.39 9.73 28.93
C LEU A 324 -1.39 9.78 30.45
N LYS A 325 -0.31 10.28 31.04
CA LYS A 325 -0.22 10.50 32.48
C LYS A 325 -0.95 11.78 32.89
N SER A 326 -1.30 11.90 34.16
CA SER A 326 -1.72 13.19 34.70
C SER A 326 -0.53 14.10 35.03
N ASP A 327 -0.77 15.40 35.15
CA ASP A 327 0.27 16.39 35.44
C ASP A 327 0.96 16.17 36.80
N ASP A 328 0.29 15.49 37.73
CA ASP A 328 0.76 15.16 39.09
C ASP A 328 1.42 13.78 39.21
N GLU A 329 1.49 13.02 38.11
CA GLU A 329 2.14 11.71 38.07
C GLU A 329 3.57 11.80 37.54
N GLU A 330 4.48 11.05 38.18
CA GLU A 330 5.81 10.77 37.67
C GLU A 330 5.88 9.31 37.19
N ILE A 331 6.43 9.08 36.00
CA ILE A 331 6.57 7.73 35.42
C ILE A 331 8.04 7.37 35.32
N GLU A 332 8.40 6.15 35.72
CA GLU A 332 9.73 5.57 35.53
C GLU A 332 9.81 4.82 34.20
N VAL A 333 10.70 5.23 33.31
CA VAL A 333 10.96 4.53 32.05
C VAL A 333 12.41 4.04 32.03
N HIS A 334 12.60 2.73 31.86
CA HIS A 334 13.92 2.11 31.76
C HIS A 334 14.18 1.61 30.33
N LEU A 335 15.25 2.07 29.69
CA LEU A 335 15.70 1.61 28.38
C LEU A 335 16.90 0.66 28.51
N LEU A 336 16.76 -0.55 27.99
CA LEU A 336 17.86 -1.47 27.75
C LEU A 336 18.18 -1.49 26.25
N THR A 337 19.38 -1.01 25.87
CA THR A 337 19.83 -0.95 24.47
C THR A 337 21.26 -1.46 24.31
N VAL A 338 21.80 -1.43 23.09
CA VAL A 338 23.18 -1.87 22.79
C VAL A 338 24.00 -0.67 22.34
N GLU A 339 25.23 -0.56 22.85
CA GLU A 339 26.15 0.51 22.47
C GLU A 339 26.59 0.38 21.00
N ASP A 340 26.62 1.49 20.27
CA ASP A 340 27.11 1.54 18.91
C ASP A 340 28.64 1.43 18.87
N GLU A 341 29.16 0.51 18.05
CA GLU A 341 30.59 0.20 17.96
C GLU A 341 31.45 1.37 17.47
N PHE A 342 30.87 2.29 16.68
CA PHE A 342 31.62 3.37 16.03
C PHE A 342 31.24 4.75 16.57
N LYS A 343 30.02 4.91 17.06
CA LYS A 343 29.41 6.19 17.46
C LYS A 343 28.80 6.15 18.86
N GLY A 344 29.28 5.27 19.74
CA GLY A 344 28.77 5.13 21.11
C GLY A 344 28.73 6.44 21.91
N ASP A 345 29.74 7.32 21.77
CA ASP A 345 29.74 8.63 22.44
C ASP A 345 28.59 9.53 21.96
N GLN A 346 28.35 9.58 20.65
CA GLN A 346 27.24 10.34 20.06
C GLN A 346 25.88 9.76 20.45
N GLN A 347 25.75 8.43 20.51
CA GLN A 347 24.55 7.76 21.02
C GLN A 347 24.28 8.13 22.48
N LYS A 348 25.30 8.11 23.35
CA LYS A 348 25.20 8.54 24.75
C LYS A 348 24.76 9.99 24.87
N GLU A 349 25.30 10.89 24.05
CA GLU A 349 24.87 12.30 24.03
C GLU A 349 23.36 12.42 23.74
N TYR A 350 22.83 11.67 22.77
CA TYR A 350 21.39 11.65 22.48
C TYR A 350 20.57 11.14 23.67
N LEU A 351 20.98 10.03 24.30
CA LEU A 351 20.28 9.45 25.44
C LEU A 351 20.27 10.40 26.65
N ILE A 352 21.39 11.06 26.95
CA ILE A 352 21.51 12.05 28.03
C ILE A 352 20.60 13.26 27.75
N GLN A 353 20.65 13.81 26.54
CA GLN A 353 19.80 14.94 26.16
C GLN A 353 18.31 14.59 26.25
N MET A 354 17.91 13.40 25.82
CA MET A 354 16.53 12.93 25.98
C MET A 354 16.13 12.78 27.44
N GLN A 355 17.00 12.18 28.27
CA GLN A 355 16.79 12.02 29.70
C GLN A 355 16.57 13.36 30.41
N GLU A 356 17.39 14.37 30.11
CA GLU A 356 17.23 15.71 30.66
C GLU A 356 15.96 16.40 30.14
N SER A 357 15.66 16.26 28.85
CA SER A 357 14.53 16.93 28.21
C SER A 357 13.18 16.40 28.66
N ILE A 358 13.02 15.08 28.80
CA ILE A 358 11.74 14.46 29.16
C ILE A 358 11.42 14.59 30.64
N TRP A 359 12.43 14.86 31.48
CA TRP A 359 12.23 15.09 32.92
C TRP A 359 11.26 16.25 33.19
N GLY A 360 11.32 17.31 32.38
CA GLY A 360 10.39 18.44 32.48
C GLY A 360 8.91 18.07 32.23
N ALA A 361 8.68 16.92 31.57
CA ALA A 361 7.36 16.35 31.35
C ALA A 361 6.99 15.31 32.42
N GLY A 362 7.76 15.15 33.51
CA GLY A 362 7.46 14.21 34.61
C GLY A 362 7.77 12.75 34.29
N ILE A 363 8.71 12.49 33.38
CA ILE A 363 9.17 11.12 33.09
C ILE A 363 10.63 10.98 33.52
N ARG A 364 10.91 10.03 34.41
CA ARG A 364 12.27 9.66 34.78
C ARG A 364 12.76 8.58 33.81
N LEU A 365 13.53 8.99 32.81
CA LEU A 365 14.19 8.08 31.90
C LEU A 365 15.53 7.63 32.50
N ASP A 366 15.70 6.33 32.65
CA ASP A 366 16.97 5.66 32.96
C ASP A 366 17.33 4.74 31.80
N TRP A 367 18.62 4.54 31.53
CA TRP A 367 19.07 3.69 30.42
C TRP A 367 20.34 2.91 30.78
N GLU A 368 20.48 1.72 30.21
CA GLU A 368 21.66 0.87 30.35
C GLU A 368 22.03 0.21 29.02
N PHE A 369 23.32 -0.03 28.80
CA PHE A 369 23.80 -0.82 27.67
C PHE A 369 23.96 -2.28 28.07
N ASP A 370 23.46 -3.19 27.24
CA ASP A 370 23.75 -4.61 27.37
C ASP A 370 25.21 -4.89 26.98
N GLU A 371 26.05 -5.20 27.97
CA GLU A 371 27.45 -5.58 27.78
C GLU A 371 27.61 -7.01 27.22
N THR A 372 26.55 -7.82 27.20
CA THR A 372 26.63 -9.23 26.81
C THR A 372 26.55 -9.48 25.31
N ASN A 373 26.24 -8.44 24.51
CA ASN A 373 26.04 -8.51 23.04
C ASN A 373 25.04 -9.60 22.60
N ALA A 374 24.17 -10.06 23.50
CA ALA A 374 23.21 -11.13 23.26
C ALA A 374 21.76 -10.61 23.12
N LEU A 375 21.56 -9.30 23.26
CA LEU A 375 20.24 -8.67 23.16
C LEU A 375 19.72 -8.67 21.72
N HIS A 376 18.80 -9.60 21.44
CA HIS A 376 18.00 -9.59 20.20
C HIS A 376 16.51 -9.32 20.44
N ALA A 377 16.07 -9.35 21.70
CA ALA A 377 14.68 -9.14 22.06
C ALA A 377 14.27 -7.68 21.88
N ARG A 378 13.05 -7.47 21.38
CA ARG A 378 12.45 -6.16 21.11
C ARG A 378 11.07 -6.15 21.73
N HIS A 379 10.93 -5.53 22.88
CA HIS A 379 9.66 -5.55 23.60
C HIS A 379 9.53 -4.42 24.62
N ILE A 380 8.29 -4.11 24.97
CA ILE A 380 7.94 -3.16 26.02
C ILE A 380 7.17 -3.93 27.10
N ILE A 381 7.52 -3.70 28.37
CA ILE A 381 6.83 -4.26 29.54
C ILE A 381 6.31 -3.11 30.39
N THR A 382 5.06 -3.19 30.82
CA THR A 382 4.48 -2.26 31.79
C THR A 382 4.25 -2.95 33.14
N ASP A 383 4.27 -2.18 34.23
CA ASP A 383 3.85 -2.64 35.56
C ASP A 383 2.35 -2.97 35.67
N THR A 384 1.55 -2.49 34.71
CA THR A 384 0.15 -2.90 34.53
C THR A 384 0.00 -4.32 33.95
N GLY A 385 1.11 -4.98 33.62
CA GLY A 385 1.14 -6.39 33.21
C GLY A 385 1.14 -6.63 31.70
N TRP A 386 1.21 -5.59 30.89
CA TRP A 386 1.27 -5.73 29.43
C TRP A 386 2.69 -6.03 28.97
N LYS A 387 2.81 -6.96 28.01
CA LYS A 387 4.05 -7.25 27.29
C LYS A 387 3.80 -7.11 25.79
N ILE A 388 4.43 -6.13 25.17
CA ILE A 388 4.25 -5.79 23.76
C ILE A 388 5.50 -6.24 23.02
N MET A 389 5.36 -7.22 22.12
CA MET A 389 6.46 -7.74 21.30
C MET A 389 6.53 -6.98 19.97
N LEU A 390 7.73 -6.58 19.54
CA LEU A 390 7.94 -5.73 18.37
C LEU A 390 8.91 -6.39 17.39
N ASP A 391 8.49 -6.60 16.14
CA ASP A 391 9.36 -7.21 15.14
C ASP A 391 10.51 -6.27 14.72
N ARG A 392 10.30 -4.95 14.70
CA ARG A 392 11.34 -3.96 14.33
C ARG A 392 11.79 -3.06 15.49
N GLY A 393 11.36 -3.36 16.71
CA GLY A 393 11.53 -2.45 17.84
C GLY A 393 10.69 -1.18 17.65
N LEU A 394 11.18 -0.05 18.14
CA LEU A 394 10.56 1.25 17.90
C LEU A 394 10.83 1.78 16.49
N ASP A 395 11.78 1.21 15.74
CA ASP A 395 12.12 1.64 14.38
C ASP A 395 11.15 1.10 13.29
N ILE A 396 9.88 1.48 13.44
CA ILE A 396 8.76 1.06 12.57
C ILE A 396 8.45 2.02 11.42
N PHE A 397 8.98 3.25 11.48
CA PHE A 397 8.75 4.26 10.46
C PHE A 397 9.81 4.23 9.39
N GLN A 398 9.41 4.50 8.14
CA GLN A 398 10.38 4.73 7.08
C GLN A 398 11.11 6.04 7.34
N HIS A 399 12.43 6.04 7.14
CA HIS A 399 13.26 7.24 7.22
C HIS A 399 12.66 8.35 6.35
N TYR A 400 12.84 9.63 6.69
CA TYR A 400 12.57 10.74 5.78
C TYR A 400 13.59 11.85 6.03
N ASP A 401 14.01 12.50 4.95
CA ASP A 401 15.14 13.42 4.95
C ASP A 401 14.71 14.78 5.53
N MET A 402 15.12 15.08 6.77
CA MET A 402 14.76 16.33 7.47
C MET A 402 15.55 17.56 6.97
N ASN A 403 16.57 17.36 6.12
CA ASN A 403 17.42 18.43 5.59
C ASN A 403 16.88 19.08 4.30
N GLN A 404 15.77 18.61 3.76
CA GLN A 404 15.04 19.34 2.73
C GLN A 404 13.78 19.95 3.35
N THR A 405 13.75 21.29 3.34
CA THR A 405 12.62 22.17 3.65
C THR A 405 11.26 21.48 3.55
N LEU A 406 10.58 21.35 4.69
CA LEU A 406 9.19 20.96 4.79
C LEU A 406 8.33 21.97 4.00
N CYS A 407 7.50 21.46 3.10
CA CYS A 407 6.26 22.11 2.67
C CYS A 407 5.09 21.42 3.37
#